data_AF-A0A7Y6ABH8-F1
#
_entry.id   AF-A0A7Y6ABH8-F1
#
_cell.length_a   1.000
_cell.length_b   1.000
_cell.length_c   1.000
_cell.angle_alpha   90.00
_cell.angle_beta   90.00
_cell.angle_gamma   90.00
#
_symmetry.space_group_name_H-M   'P 1'
#
loop_
_entity.id
_entity.type
_entity.pdbx_description
1 polymer ?
#
loop_
_entity_poly.entity_id
_entity_poly.type
_entity_poly.pdbx_seq_one_letter_code
_entity_poly.pdbx_strand_id
1 'polypeptide(L)'
;MRRVEHVMGFPISLEIGDRHAAAADRAFGWLREVDARFSPFRPDSEVSRLDRGEIAPGAVSADLAEVLDLCERFRVASGGAFEVRLPGRGLDPCAMVKGWAVQRAADLLTASGAGAFCLNAGGD
;
A
#
# COMPACT_ATOMS: atom_id res chain seq x y z
N MET A 1 9.90 15.28 15.35
CA MET A 1 10.63 14.02 15.27
C MET A 1 10.78 13.58 13.81
N ARG A 2 11.87 12.86 13.53
CA ARG A 2 12.07 12.16 12.26
C ARG A 2 12.17 10.67 12.54
N ARG A 3 11.42 9.87 11.79
CA ARG A 3 11.41 8.40 11.88
C ARG A 3 11.62 7.82 10.50
N VAL A 4 12.41 6.75 10.42
CA VAL A 4 12.66 6.02 9.18
C VAL A 4 12.53 4.54 9.47
N GLU A 5 11.73 3.84 8.66
CA GLU A 5 11.57 2.39 8.76
C GLU A 5 11.66 1.75 7.38
N HIS A 6 12.11 0.49 7.35
CA HIS A 6 12.09 -0.33 6.14
C HIS A 6 10.80 -1.14 6.12
N VAL A 7 9.89 -0.80 5.20
CA VAL A 7 8.57 -1.42 5.05
C VAL A 7 8.29 -1.52 3.55
N MET A 8 7.57 -2.55 3.08
CA MET A 8 7.28 -2.75 1.65
C MET A 8 8.52 -2.87 0.75
N GLY A 9 9.67 -3.25 1.33
CA GLY A 9 10.94 -3.42 0.61
C GLY A 9 11.74 -2.15 0.36
N PHE A 10 11.38 -1.01 0.94
CA PHE A 10 12.12 0.25 0.78
C PHE A 10 12.07 1.13 2.05
N PRO A 11 12.95 2.14 2.20
CA PRO A 11 12.89 3.06 3.32
C PRO A 11 11.73 4.04 3.17
N ILE A 12 10.92 4.16 4.22
CA ILE A 12 9.87 5.18 4.35
C ILE A 12 10.27 6.11 5.49
N SER A 13 10.27 7.42 5.23
CA SER A 13 10.61 8.46 6.21
C SER A 13 9.42 9.34 6.53
N LEU A 14 9.22 9.61 7.81
CA LEU A 14 8.20 10.52 8.33
C LEU A 14 8.85 11.60 9.18
N GLU A 15 8.59 12.86 8.83
CA GLU A 15 8.86 14.03 9.66
C GLU A 15 7.55 14.61 10.18
N ILE A 16 7.41 14.69 11.50
CA ILE A 16 6.16 15.12 12.16
C ILE A 16 6.47 15.67 13.57
N GLY A 17 5.62 16.55 14.12
CA GLY A 17 5.79 17.06 15.49
C GLY A 17 5.72 15.96 16.57
N ASP A 18 6.55 16.07 17.61
CA ASP A 18 6.73 15.01 18.64
C ASP A 18 5.45 14.61 19.36
N ARG A 19 4.52 15.57 19.53
CA ARG A 19 3.19 15.32 20.12
C ARG A 19 2.34 14.30 19.33
N HIS A 20 2.70 14.00 18.08
CA HIS A 20 2.01 13.06 17.21
C HIS A 20 2.71 11.68 17.13
N ALA A 21 3.56 11.32 18.10
CA ALA A 21 4.25 10.03 18.14
C ALA A 21 3.32 8.82 17.95
N ALA A 22 2.19 8.80 18.67
CA ALA A 22 1.20 7.72 18.55
C ALA A 22 0.53 7.66 17.15
N ALA A 23 0.43 8.79 16.45
CA ALA A 23 -0.10 8.80 15.08
C ALA A 23 0.92 8.23 14.09
N ALA A 24 2.21 8.53 14.28
CA ALA A 24 3.28 7.90 13.50
C ALA A 24 3.31 6.39 13.72
N ASP A 25 3.13 5.90 14.94
CA ASP A 25 3.04 4.46 15.22
C ASP A 25 1.90 3.80 14.43
N ARG A 26 0.72 4.43 14.38
CA ARG A 26 -0.42 3.94 13.60
C ARG A 26 -0.15 3.97 12.11
N ALA A 27 0.46 5.03 11.59
CA ALA A 27 0.81 5.15 10.18
C ALA A 27 1.79 4.05 9.74
N PHE A 28 2.85 3.80 10.51
CA PHE A 28 3.78 2.70 10.22
C PHE A 28 3.16 1.31 10.47
N GLY A 29 2.24 1.19 11.44
CA GLY A 29 1.45 -0.02 11.65
C GLY A 29 0.61 -0.38 10.43
N TRP A 30 -0.08 0.60 9.86
CA TRP A 30 -0.83 0.48 8.61
C TRP A 30 0.06 0.04 7.44
N LEU A 31 1.21 0.70 7.23
CA LEU A 31 2.13 0.34 6.14
C LEU A 31 2.63 -1.11 6.26
N ARG A 32 2.89 -1.60 7.47
CA ARG A 32 3.25 -3.01 7.71
C ARG A 32 2.11 -3.97 7.42
N GLU A 33 0.88 -3.59 7.78
CA GLU A 33 -0.30 -4.40 7.46
C GLU A 33 -0.49 -4.53 5.95
N VAL A 34 -0.35 -3.42 5.22
CA VAL A 34 -0.40 -3.41 3.77
C VAL A 34 0.68 -4.30 3.16
N ASP A 35 1.93 -4.21 3.62
CA ASP A 35 3.02 -5.08 3.17
C ASP A 35 2.69 -6.56 3.39
N ALA A 36 2.19 -6.91 4.58
CA ALA A 36 1.82 -8.29 4.90
C ALA A 36 0.68 -8.83 4.00
N ARG A 37 -0.33 -7.99 3.71
CA ARG A 37 -1.52 -8.40 2.94
C ARG A 37 -1.28 -8.37 1.43
N PHE A 38 -0.56 -7.39 0.91
CA PHE A 38 -0.53 -7.11 -0.53
C PHE A 38 0.81 -7.43 -1.21
N SER A 39 1.82 -7.89 -0.47
CA SER A 39 3.09 -8.28 -1.08
C SER A 39 2.96 -9.52 -1.97
N PRO A 40 3.26 -9.45 -3.28
CA PRO A 40 3.24 -10.61 -4.17
C PRO A 40 4.41 -11.58 -3.89
N PHE A 41 5.34 -11.20 -3.02
CA PHE A 41 6.53 -11.99 -2.65
C PHE A 41 6.32 -12.84 -1.40
N ARG A 42 5.23 -12.62 -0.67
CA ARG A 42 4.88 -13.33 0.57
C ARG A 42 3.84 -14.41 0.28
N PRO A 43 4.16 -15.72 0.40
CA PRO A 43 3.24 -16.79 0.04
C PRO A 43 1.89 -16.76 0.77
N ASP A 44 1.89 -16.23 2.00
CA ASP A 44 0.73 -16.09 2.89
C ASP A 44 -0.09 -14.81 2.65
N SER A 45 0.38 -13.90 1.78
CA SER A 45 -0.33 -12.65 1.49
C SER A 45 -1.65 -12.89 0.77
N GLU A 46 -2.58 -11.97 0.93
CA GLU A 46 -3.87 -12.01 0.25
C GLU A 46 -3.71 -11.98 -1.26
N VAL A 47 -2.76 -11.18 -1.78
CA VAL A 47 -2.44 -11.11 -3.21
C VAL A 47 -1.92 -12.44 -3.74
N SER A 48 -0.95 -13.07 -3.06
CA SER A 48 -0.39 -14.34 -3.52
C SER A 48 -1.40 -15.49 -3.41
N ARG A 49 -2.28 -15.47 -2.40
CA ARG A 49 -3.35 -16.46 -2.26
C ARG A 49 -4.44 -16.28 -3.31
N LEU A 50 -4.81 -15.04 -3.63
CA LEU A 50 -5.72 -14.72 -4.74
C LEU A 50 -5.12 -15.18 -6.08
N ASP A 51 -3.84 -14.93 -6.32
CA ASP A 51 -3.15 -15.32 -7.55
C ASP A 51 -3.14 -16.83 -7.77
N ARG A 52 -2.97 -17.61 -6.68
CA ARG A 52 -3.04 -19.08 -6.71
C ARG A 52 -4.47 -19.64 -6.70
N GLY A 53 -5.49 -18.78 -6.62
CA GLY A 53 -6.90 -19.21 -6.57
C GLY A 53 -7.33 -19.82 -5.24
N GLU A 54 -6.58 -19.60 -4.15
CA GLU A 54 -6.94 -20.07 -2.80
C GLU A 54 -8.04 -19.21 -2.14
N ILE A 55 -8.25 -18.00 -2.66
CA ILE A 55 -9.30 -17.07 -2.24
C ILE A 55 -10.09 -16.70 -3.50
N ALA A 56 -11.42 -16.74 -3.42
CA ALA A 56 -12.27 -16.27 -4.51
C ALA A 56 -12.13 -14.74 -4.67
N PRO A 57 -12.20 -14.19 -5.90
CA PRO A 57 -12.12 -12.74 -6.11
C PRO A 57 -13.14 -11.92 -5.30
N GLY A 58 -14.33 -12.46 -5.05
CA GLY A 58 -15.36 -11.81 -4.22
C GLY A 58 -15.18 -11.98 -2.70
N ALA A 59 -14.14 -12.70 -2.26
CA ALA A 59 -13.84 -12.97 -0.85
C ALA A 59 -12.58 -12.24 -0.37
N VAL A 60 -11.99 -11.38 -1.21
CA VAL A 60 -10.89 -10.51 -0.81
C VAL A 60 -11.40 -9.38 0.09
N SER A 61 -10.49 -8.82 0.86
CA SER A 61 -10.72 -7.65 1.69
C SER A 61 -11.18 -6.44 0.89
N ALA A 62 -11.92 -5.54 1.54
CA ALA A 62 -12.40 -4.31 0.91
C ALA A 62 -11.23 -3.46 0.36
N ASP A 63 -10.12 -3.40 1.09
CA ASP A 63 -8.92 -2.69 0.66
C ASP A 63 -8.30 -3.31 -0.61
N LEU A 64 -8.19 -4.64 -0.69
CA LEU A 64 -7.65 -5.28 -1.89
C LEU A 64 -8.61 -5.12 -3.08
N ALA A 65 -9.92 -5.22 -2.84
CA ALA A 65 -10.93 -4.94 -3.87
C ALA A 65 -10.77 -3.50 -4.41
N GLU A 66 -10.60 -2.50 -3.54
CA GLU A 66 -10.36 -1.11 -3.94
C GLU A 66 -9.09 -0.95 -4.77
N VAL A 67 -7.99 -1.59 -4.36
CA VAL A 67 -6.71 -1.57 -5.09
C VAL A 67 -6.86 -2.22 -6.47
N LEU A 68 -7.54 -3.36 -6.57
CA LEU A 68 -7.77 -4.04 -7.85
C LEU A 68 -8.66 -3.22 -8.78
N ASP A 69 -9.69 -2.56 -8.24
CA ASP A 69 -10.54 -1.65 -8.99
C ASP A 69 -9.75 -0.42 -9.50
N LEU A 70 -8.85 0.13 -8.67
CA LEU A 70 -7.92 1.19 -9.11
C LEU A 70 -7.04 0.68 -10.25
N CYS A 71 -6.43 -0.49 -10.10
CA CYS A 71 -5.59 -1.09 -11.14
C CYS A 71 -6.33 -1.25 -12.46
N GLU A 72 -7.58 -1.73 -12.43
CA GLU A 72 -8.41 -1.86 -13.63
C GLU A 72 -8.72 -0.50 -14.27
N ARG A 73 -9.06 0.52 -13.46
CA ARG A 73 -9.26 1.89 -13.97
C ARG A 73 -8.02 2.41 -14.69
N PHE A 74 -6.84 2.23 -14.11
CA PHE A 74 -5.59 2.67 -14.73
C PHE A 74 -5.21 1.85 -15.96
N ARG A 75 -5.48 0.54 -15.99
CA ARG A 75 -5.30 -0.30 -17.17
C ARG A 75 -6.15 0.22 -18.34
N VAL A 76 -7.43 0.50 -18.10
CA VAL A 76 -8.34 1.04 -19.12
C VAL A 76 -7.90 2.43 -19.58
N ALA A 77 -7.64 3.34 -18.64
CA ALA A 77 -7.25 4.72 -18.95
C ALA A 77 -5.93 4.82 -19.72
N SER A 78 -5.01 3.89 -19.49
CA SER A 78 -3.70 3.84 -20.13
C SER A 78 -3.68 3.05 -21.45
N GLY A 79 -4.83 2.50 -21.89
CA GLY A 79 -4.89 1.64 -23.07
C GLY A 79 -4.10 0.33 -22.90
N GLY A 80 -3.92 -0.13 -21.67
CA GLY A 80 -3.15 -1.33 -21.33
C GLY A 80 -1.66 -1.10 -21.05
N ALA A 81 -1.17 0.16 -21.04
CA ALA A 81 0.22 0.44 -20.67
C ALA A 81 0.49 0.17 -19.17
N PHE A 82 -0.53 0.34 -18.31
CA PHE A 82 -0.53 -0.15 -16.94
C PHE A 82 -1.20 -1.54 -16.89
N GLU A 83 -0.51 -2.56 -16.40
CA GLU A 83 -1.03 -3.92 -16.29
C GLU A 83 -0.44 -4.62 -15.06
N VAL A 84 -1.29 -5.25 -14.25
CA VAL A 84 -0.91 -5.97 -13.03
C VAL A 84 -0.79 -7.47 -13.23
N ARG A 85 -1.21 -7.98 -14.39
CA ARG A 85 -1.05 -9.37 -14.82
C ARG A 85 -0.32 -9.45 -16.15
N LEU A 86 1.00 -9.28 -16.10
CA LEU A 86 1.86 -9.42 -17.28
C LEU A 86 1.97 -10.91 -17.70
N PRO A 87 2.06 -11.22 -19.00
CA PRO A 87 2.23 -12.58 -19.47
C PRO A 87 3.43 -13.29 -18.81
N GLY A 88 3.18 -14.49 -18.27
CA GLY A 88 4.21 -15.29 -17.58
C GLY A 88 4.58 -14.79 -16.18
N ARG A 89 3.86 -13.81 -15.62
CA ARG A 89 4.03 -13.31 -14.26
C ARG A 89 2.75 -13.49 -13.45
N GLY A 90 2.89 -13.57 -12.13
CA GLY A 90 1.77 -13.54 -11.19
C GLY A 90 1.15 -12.15 -11.08
N LEU A 91 0.05 -12.06 -10.34
CA LEU A 91 -0.56 -10.79 -9.95
C LEU A 91 0.42 -9.91 -9.18
N ASP A 92 0.70 -8.72 -9.70
CA ASP A 92 1.58 -7.74 -9.07
C ASP A 92 0.92 -6.34 -9.03
N PRO A 93 0.27 -5.96 -7.92
CA PRO A 93 -0.34 -4.66 -7.76
C PRO A 93 0.62 -3.61 -7.18
N CYS A 94 1.94 -3.90 -7.07
CA CYS A 94 2.89 -3.04 -6.34
C CYS A 94 2.91 -1.60 -6.84
N ALA A 95 2.75 -1.38 -8.15
CA ALA A 95 2.71 -0.04 -8.74
C ALA A 95 1.55 0.82 -8.22
N MET A 96 0.43 0.20 -7.83
CA MET A 96 -0.72 0.89 -7.24
C MET A 96 -0.64 0.95 -5.71
N VAL A 97 -0.23 -0.16 -5.09
CA VAL A 97 -0.23 -0.32 -3.63
C VAL A 97 0.64 0.73 -2.93
N LYS A 98 1.77 1.13 -3.51
CA LYS A 98 2.68 2.13 -2.89
C LYS A 98 1.99 3.47 -2.62
N GLY A 99 1.60 4.19 -3.67
CA GLY A 99 0.94 5.48 -3.53
C GLY A 99 -0.37 5.40 -2.74
N TRP A 100 -1.14 4.33 -2.94
CA TRP A 100 -2.38 4.11 -2.19
C TRP A 100 -2.13 3.96 -0.68
N ALA A 101 -1.15 3.15 -0.28
CA ALA A 101 -0.83 2.90 1.13
C ALA A 101 -0.31 4.17 1.83
N VAL A 102 0.53 4.92 1.11
CA VAL A 102 1.13 6.18 1.58
C VAL A 102 0.07 7.27 1.75
N GLN A 103 -0.86 7.39 0.79
CA GLN A 103 -1.99 8.31 0.92
C GLN A 103 -2.84 7.97 2.14
N ARG A 104 -3.19 6.69 2.35
CA ARG A 104 -3.95 6.25 3.52
C ARG A 104 -3.19 6.51 4.83
N ALA A 105 -1.87 6.34 4.85
CA ALA A 105 -1.04 6.70 6.00
C ALA A 105 -1.08 8.21 6.27
N ALA A 106 -1.00 9.04 5.23
CA ALA A 106 -1.13 10.50 5.34
C ALA A 106 -2.51 10.94 5.84
N ASP A 107 -3.57 10.26 5.42
CA ASP A 107 -4.93 10.50 5.90
C ASP A 107 -5.07 10.18 7.40
N LEU A 108 -4.47 9.08 7.87
CA LEU A 108 -4.43 8.72 9.29
C LEU A 108 -3.68 9.77 10.14
N LEU A 109 -2.58 10.31 9.61
CA LEU A 109 -1.85 11.40 10.26
C LEU A 109 -2.70 12.67 10.33
N THR A 110 -3.35 13.05 9.23
CA THR A 110 -4.22 14.22 9.15
C THR A 110 -5.40 14.10 10.11
N ALA A 111 -6.07 12.94 10.14
CA ALA A 111 -7.18 12.65 11.05
C ALA A 111 -6.78 12.70 12.53
N SER A 112 -5.48 12.55 12.84
CA SER A 112 -4.95 12.70 14.20
C SER A 112 -4.65 14.15 14.61
N GLY A 113 -4.97 15.13 13.75
CA GLY A 113 -4.72 16.55 13.97
C GLY A 113 -3.30 17.00 13.60
N ALA A 114 -2.54 16.18 12.87
CA ALA A 114 -1.23 16.58 12.36
C ALA A 114 -1.41 17.54 11.17
N GLY A 115 -1.40 18.84 11.44
CA GLY A 115 -1.53 19.88 10.40
C GLY A 115 -0.26 20.14 9.58
N ALA A 116 0.87 19.53 9.95
CA ALA A 116 2.13 19.62 9.22
C ALA A 116 2.95 18.33 9.43
N PHE A 117 3.25 17.65 8.32
CA PHE A 117 4.14 16.49 8.27
C PHE A 117 4.69 16.31 6.85
N CYS A 118 5.76 15.53 6.71
CA CYS A 118 6.28 15.05 5.44
C CYS A 118 6.44 13.53 5.53
N LEU A 119 5.70 12.79 4.71
CA LEU A 119 5.81 11.34 4.53
C LEU A 119 6.40 11.10 3.15
N ASN A 120 7.54 10.43 3.07
CA ASN A 120 8.23 10.10 1.82
C ASN A 120 8.46 8.60 1.73
N ALA A 121 8.06 8.00 0.62
CA ALA A 121 8.02 6.57 0.41
C ALA A 121 8.69 6.17 -0.92
N GLY A 122 10.02 6.29 -0.97
CA GLY A 122 10.79 5.92 -2.15
C GLY A 122 10.59 6.87 -3.35
N GLY A 123 10.20 8.12 -3.11
CA GLY A 123 9.95 9.13 -4.13
C GLY A 123 8.48 9.52 -4.30
N ASP A 124 7.56 8.76 -3.69
CA ASP A 124 6.14 9.12 -3.49
C ASP A 124 5.93 9.98 -2.24
#